data_AF-A0A2U2XBR5-F1
#
_entry.id   AF-A0A2U2XBR5-F1
#
_cell.length_a   1.000
_cell.length_b   1.000
_cell.length_c   1.000
_cell.angle_alpha   90.00
_cell.angle_beta   90.00
_cell.angle_gamma   90.00
#
_symmetry.space_group_name_H-M   'P 1'
#
loop_
_entity.id
_entity.type
_entity.pdbx_description
1 polymer ?
#
loop_
_entity_poly.entity_id
_entity_poly.type
_entity_poly.pdbx_seq_one_letter_code
_entity_poly.pdbx_strand_id
1 'polypeptide(L)'
;MKYLKIENNKGHYLTPSSQWAEIDKISKEDLMFLLNKAVSEEFEMDEYLEENIGHKAHQIVYKSIHEKFSELVENKNVFKDECDSMFKNAVEKYKVEEENEEE
;
A
#
# COMPACT_ATOMS: atom_id res chain seq x y z
N MET A 1 3.59 -5.34 -4.65
CA MET A 1 3.17 -5.08 -6.05
C MET A 1 2.97 -3.58 -6.23
N LYS A 2 3.40 -3.00 -7.36
CA LYS A 2 3.33 -1.54 -7.57
C LYS A 2 1.96 -1.09 -8.07
N TYR A 3 1.37 -0.11 -7.39
CA TYR A 3 0.02 0.40 -7.68
C TYR A 3 0.00 1.85 -8.16
N LEU A 4 1.02 2.62 -7.79
CA LEU A 4 1.25 3.99 -8.25
C LEU A 4 2.64 4.07 -8.86
N LYS A 5 2.73 4.60 -10.07
CA LYS A 5 4.01 4.79 -10.75
C LYS A 5 4.09 6.15 -11.43
N ILE A 6 5.31 6.63 -11.64
CA ILE A 6 5.56 7.84 -12.43
C ILE A 6 6.27 7.44 -13.71
N GLU A 7 5.68 7.78 -14.86
CA GLU A 7 6.23 7.44 -16.18
C GLU A 7 5.98 8.60 -17.16
N ASN A 8 6.98 8.93 -18.00
CA ASN A 8 6.88 10.01 -19.00
C ASN A 8 6.35 11.35 -18.45
N ASN A 9 6.86 11.77 -17.29
CA ASN A 9 6.45 13.00 -16.61
C ASN A 9 4.98 13.04 -16.16
N LYS A 10 4.33 11.88 -16.00
CA LYS A 10 2.94 11.73 -15.61
C LYS A 10 2.79 10.70 -14.50
N GLY A 11 1.83 10.95 -13.62
CA GLY A 11 1.43 9.99 -12.61
C GLY A 11 0.48 8.95 -13.21
N HIS A 12 0.67 7.69 -12.86
CA HIS A 12 -0.20 6.60 -13.26
C HIS A 12 -0.64 5.76 -12.07
N TYR A 13 -1.84 5.21 -12.16
CA TYR A 13 -2.38 4.23 -11.21
C TYR A 13 -2.80 2.95 -11.91
N LEU A 14 -2.80 1.85 -11.16
CA LEU A 14 -3.28 0.56 -11.63
C LEU A 14 -4.80 0.47 -11.46
N THR A 15 -5.51 0.27 -12.56
CA THR A 15 -6.97 0.09 -12.57
C THR A 15 -7.36 -1.31 -12.09
N PRO A 16 -8.64 -1.54 -11.75
CA PRO A 16 -9.17 -2.88 -11.48
C PRO A 16 -8.98 -3.87 -12.64
N SER A 17 -8.94 -3.37 -13.88
CA SER A 17 -8.63 -4.16 -15.08
C SER A 17 -7.14 -4.49 -15.25
N SER A 18 -6.30 -4.18 -14.26
CA SER A 18 -4.84 -4.32 -14.32
C SER A 18 -4.18 -3.53 -15.46
N GLN A 19 -4.74 -2.36 -15.79
CA GLN A 19 -4.21 -1.45 -16.79
C GLN A 19 -3.70 -0.18 -16.11
N TRP A 20 -2.70 0.46 -16.72
CA TRP A 20 -2.18 1.74 -16.22
C TRP A 20 -2.99 2.89 -16.81
N ALA A 21 -3.62 3.66 -15.93
CA ALA A 21 -4.35 4.88 -16.30
C ALA A 21 -3.65 6.11 -15.72
N GLU A 22 -3.86 7.27 -16.32
CA GLU A 22 -3.33 8.55 -15.82
C GLU A 22 -4.03 8.94 -14.52
N ILE A 23 -3.26 9.43 -13.54
CA ILE A 23 -3.77 9.76 -12.21
C ILE A 23 -4.86 10.84 -12.20
N ASP A 24 -4.91 11.68 -13.23
CA ASP A 24 -5.94 12.71 -13.40
C ASP A 24 -7.34 12.15 -13.72
N LYS A 25 -7.42 10.91 -14.22
CA LYS A 25 -8.67 10.22 -14.56
C LYS A 25 -9.20 9.34 -13.43
N ILE A 26 -8.54 9.34 -12.29
CA ILE A 26 -8.89 8.45 -11.18
C ILE A 26 -10.32 8.70 -10.70
N SER A 27 -11.13 7.64 -10.67
CA SER A 27 -12.50 7.70 -10.17
C SER A 27 -12.58 7.32 -8.68
N LYS A 28 -13.77 7.50 -8.10
CA LYS A 28 -14.05 7.03 -6.73
C LYS A 28 -13.91 5.51 -6.62
N GLU A 29 -14.39 4.78 -7.62
CA GLU A 29 -14.33 3.32 -7.68
C GLU A 29 -12.88 2.83 -7.74
N ASP A 30 -12.03 3.51 -8.53
CA ASP A 30 -10.61 3.23 -8.61
C ASP A 30 -9.89 3.47 -7.27
N LEU A 31 -10.20 4.58 -6.59
CA LEU A 31 -9.67 4.86 -5.25
C LEU A 31 -10.06 3.78 -4.25
N MET A 32 -11.32 3.33 -4.27
CA MET A 32 -11.78 2.24 -3.39
C MET A 32 -11.09 0.92 -3.71
N PHE A 33 -10.83 0.64 -5.00
CA PHE A 33 -10.04 -0.52 -5.39
C PHE A 33 -8.61 -0.44 -4.83
N LEU A 34 -7.90 0.67 -5.05
CA LEU A 34 -6.56 0.89 -4.52
C LEU A 34 -6.51 0.80 -2.99
N LEU A 35 -7.53 1.32 -2.31
CA LEU A 35 -7.66 1.25 -0.85
C LEU A 35 -7.72 -0.20 -0.36
N ASN A 36 -8.57 -1.02 -0.99
CA ASN A 36 -8.66 -2.44 -0.65
C ASN A 36 -7.32 -3.14 -0.88
N LYS A 37 -6.61 -2.80 -1.97
CA LYS A 37 -5.29 -3.33 -2.26
C LYS A 37 -4.24 -2.94 -1.22
N ALA A 38 -4.24 -1.69 -0.78
CA ALA A 38 -3.32 -1.20 0.24
C ALA A 38 -3.47 -1.95 1.58
N VAL A 39 -4.70 -2.28 1.96
CA VAL A 39 -4.99 -3.00 3.20
C VAL A 39 -4.68 -4.50 3.05
N SER A 40 -5.08 -5.14 1.95
CA SER A 40 -5.01 -6.59 1.81
C SER A 40 -3.63 -7.15 1.44
N GLU A 41 -2.79 -6.39 0.74
CA GLU A 41 -1.52 -6.90 0.19
C GLU A 41 -0.38 -5.89 0.29
N GLU A 42 0.81 -6.26 -0.18
CA GLU A 42 1.96 -5.35 -0.25
C GLU A 42 1.76 -4.30 -1.33
N PHE A 43 1.67 -3.04 -0.90
CA PHE A 43 1.31 -1.90 -1.72
C PHE A 43 2.50 -0.99 -1.91
N GLU A 44 3.09 -1.05 -3.10
CA GLU A 44 4.24 -0.23 -3.47
C GLU A 44 3.81 0.96 -4.34
N MET A 45 4.52 2.07 -4.15
CA MET A 45 4.30 3.32 -4.88
C MET A 45 5.66 3.94 -5.25
N ASP A 46 5.71 4.62 -6.39
CA ASP A 46 6.85 5.48 -6.69
C ASP A 46 6.81 6.74 -5.83
N GLU A 47 7.97 7.12 -5.29
CA GLU A 47 8.14 8.32 -4.49
C GLU A 47 7.75 9.56 -5.31
N TYR A 48 6.95 10.43 -4.70
CA TYR A 48 6.58 11.69 -5.32
C TYR A 48 7.80 12.62 -5.44
N LEU A 49 8.21 12.90 -6.67
CA LEU A 49 9.21 13.91 -7.01
C LEU A 49 8.59 14.94 -7.96
N GLU A 50 8.54 16.20 -7.53
CA GLU A 50 7.87 17.29 -8.26
C GLU A 50 8.47 17.49 -9.67
N GLU A 51 9.77 17.26 -9.81
CA GLU A 51 10.53 17.32 -11.07
C GLU A 51 10.10 16.24 -12.08
N ASN A 52 9.60 15.11 -11.58
CA ASN A 52 9.19 13.97 -12.39
C ASN A 52 7.75 14.05 -12.87
N ILE A 53 6.99 15.10 -12.54
CA ILE A 53 5.62 15.28 -13.02
C ILE A 53 5.48 16.68 -13.63
N GLY A 54 5.35 16.78 -14.95
CA GLY A 54 5.34 18.06 -15.65
C GLY A 54 4.00 18.82 -15.54
N HIS A 55 2.91 18.12 -15.26
CA HIS A 55 1.56 18.70 -15.17
C HIS A 55 1.15 18.97 -13.72
N LYS A 56 0.80 20.23 -13.40
CA LYS A 56 0.35 20.63 -12.04
C LYS A 56 -0.84 19.83 -11.50
N ALA A 57 -1.79 19.45 -12.35
CA ALA A 57 -2.93 18.63 -11.93
C ALA A 57 -2.48 17.24 -11.47
N HIS A 58 -1.59 16.61 -12.23
CA HIS A 58 -1.01 15.31 -11.87
C HIS A 58 -0.19 15.42 -10.58
N GLN A 59 0.56 16.51 -10.40
CA GLN A 59 1.32 16.76 -9.16
C GLN A 59 0.40 16.80 -7.93
N ILE A 60 -0.68 17.60 -7.98
CA ILE A 60 -1.60 17.76 -6.85
C ILE A 60 -2.30 16.44 -6.50
N VAL A 61 -2.82 15.75 -7.52
CA VAL A 61 -3.57 14.50 -7.31
C VAL A 61 -2.63 13.38 -6.84
N TYR A 62 -1.49 13.20 -7.51
CA TYR A 62 -0.52 12.17 -7.14
C TYR A 62 0.02 12.41 -5.72
N LYS A 63 0.40 13.65 -5.39
CA LYS A 63 0.89 13.99 -4.04
C LYS A 63 -0.15 13.66 -2.98
N SER A 64 -1.40 14.09 -3.15
CA SER A 64 -2.45 13.85 -2.15
C SER A 64 -2.76 12.36 -1.97
N ILE A 65 -2.75 11.58 -3.06
CA ILE A 65 -2.96 10.13 -3.00
C ILE A 65 -1.75 9.48 -2.32
N HIS A 66 -0.54 9.76 -2.79
CA HIS A 66 0.69 9.21 -2.25
C HIS A 66 0.81 9.45 -0.73
N GLU A 67 0.59 10.69 -0.27
CA GLU A 67 0.63 11.02 1.17
C GLU A 67 -0.36 10.17 1.98
N LYS A 68 -1.62 10.10 1.56
CA LYS A 68 -2.66 9.33 2.26
C LYS A 68 -2.40 7.82 2.26
N PHE A 69 -1.94 7.29 1.15
CA PHE A 69 -1.63 5.86 1.03
C PHE A 69 -0.37 5.51 1.80
N SER A 70 0.63 6.38 1.86
CA SER A 70 1.85 6.17 2.65
C SER A 70 1.51 6.12 4.15
N GLU A 71 0.71 7.06 4.64
CA GLU A 71 0.21 7.04 6.02
C GLU A 71 -0.60 5.76 6.31
N LEU A 72 -1.45 5.33 5.39
CA LEU A 72 -2.23 4.09 5.55
C LEU A 72 -1.35 2.84 5.62
N VAL A 73 -0.35 2.73 4.73
CA VAL A 73 0.57 1.58 4.70
C VAL A 73 1.45 1.55 5.95
N GLU A 74 1.94 2.72 6.40
CA GLU A 74 2.70 2.84 7.64
C GLU A 74 1.87 2.39 8.84
N ASN A 75 0.65 2.91 9.00
CA ASN A 75 -0.26 2.51 10.07
C ASN A 75 -0.59 1.01 10.05
N LYS A 76 -0.77 0.43 8.85
CA LYS A 76 -0.97 -1.02 8.70
C LYS A 76 0.24 -1.81 9.17
N ASN A 77 1.44 -1.39 8.81
CA ASN A 77 2.67 -2.08 9.22
C ASN A 77 2.85 -2.01 10.74
N VAL A 78 2.65 -0.83 11.34
CA VAL A 78 2.66 -0.66 12.79
C VAL A 78 1.63 -1.58 13.46
N PHE A 79 0.39 -1.60 12.97
CA PHE A 79 -0.66 -2.47 13.51
C PHE A 79 -0.30 -3.96 13.42
N LYS A 80 0.31 -4.37 12.30
CA LYS A 80 0.77 -5.75 12.11
C LYS A 80 1.90 -6.10 13.10
N ASP A 81 2.88 -5.21 13.26
CA ASP A 81 3.99 -5.40 14.19
C ASP A 81 3.49 -5.47 15.65
N GLU A 82 2.51 -4.64 16.01
CA GLU A 82 1.86 -4.69 17.32
C GLU A 82 1.12 -6.00 17.55
N CYS A 83 0.37 -6.49 16.55
CA CYS A 83 -0.29 -7.80 16.63
C CYS A 83 0.73 -8.92 16.81
N ASP A 84 1.77 -8.95 15.96
CA ASP A 84 2.80 -9.97 15.99
C ASP A 84 3.51 -9.97 17.36
N SER A 85 3.83 -8.78 17.90
CA SER A 85 4.40 -8.64 19.24
C SER A 85 3.44 -9.11 20.35
N MET A 86 2.15 -8.79 20.25
CA MET A 86 1.15 -9.16 21.26
C MET A 86 0.94 -10.68 21.30
N PHE A 87 0.90 -11.33 20.14
CA PHE A 87 0.65 -12.77 20.04
C PHE A 87 1.92 -13.61 20.12
N LYS A 88 3.12 -13.03 20.00
CA LYS A 88 4.40 -13.73 20.08
C LYS A 88 4.49 -14.68 21.29
N ASN A 89 4.16 -14.20 22.48
CA ASN A 89 4.22 -15.00 23.71
C ASN A 89 3.22 -16.17 23.69
N ALA A 90 2.02 -15.97 23.13
CA ALA A 90 1.03 -17.03 23.02
C ALA A 90 1.45 -18.08 21.99
N VAL A 91 1.93 -17.64 20.81
CA VAL A 91 2.43 -18.52 19.75
C VAL A 91 3.63 -19.34 20.23
N GLU A 92 4.60 -18.72 20.91
CA GLU A 92 5.75 -19.44 21.48
C GLU A 92 5.31 -20.46 22.52
N LYS A 93 4.36 -20.12 23.41
CA LYS A 93 3.86 -21.04 24.42
C LYS A 93 3.21 -22.28 23.82
N TYR A 94 2.32 -22.11 22.83
CA TYR A 94 1.64 -23.24 22.20
C TYR A 94 2.55 -24.05 21.27
N LYS A 95 3.54 -23.43 20.62
CA LYS A 95 4.56 -24.17 19.85
C LYS A 95 5.40 -25.11 20.72
N VAL A 96 5.79 -24.65 21.90
CA VAL A 96 6.57 -25.46 22.85
C VAL A 96 5.70 -26.59 23.43
N GLU A 97 4.40 -26.37 23.62
CA GLU A 97 3.47 -27.43 24.07
C GLU A 97 3.30 -28.55 23.01
N GLU A 98 3.25 -28.23 21.71
CA GLU A 98 3.24 -29.24 20.63
C GLU A 98 4.52 -30.10 20.59
N GLU A 99 5.70 -29.51 20.75
CA GLU A 99 6.98 -30.24 20.71
C GLU A 99 7.19 -31.17 21.92
N ASN A 100 6.57 -30.87 23.07
CA ASN A 100 6.65 -31.72 24.28
C ASN A 100 5.62 -32.86 24.31
N GLU A 101 4.59 -32.82 23.44
CA GLU A 101 3.61 -33.93 23.32
C GLU A 101 4.05 -35.01 22.31
N GLU A 102 5.08 -34.74 21.49
CA GLU A 102 5.64 -35.69 20.52
C GLU A 102 6.86 -36.51 21.04
N GLU A 103 7.37 -36.22 22.26
CA GLU A 103 8.39 -37.03 22.98
C GLU A 103 7.78 -38.03 23.98
#